data_AF-A0A969T4K5-F1
#
_entry.id   AF-A0A969T4K5-F1
#
_cell.length_a   1.000
_cell.length_b   1.000
_cell.length_c   1.000
_cell.angle_alpha   90.00
_cell.angle_beta   90.00
_cell.angle_gamma   90.00
#
_symmetry.space_group_name_H-M   'P 1'
#
loop_
_entity.id
_entity.type
_entity.pdbx_description
1 polymer ?
#
loop_
_entity_poly.entity_id
_entity_poly.type
_entity_poly.pdbx_seq_one_letter_code
_entity_poly.pdbx_strand_id
1 'polypeptide(L)'
;MWDGNARISVHLFGTLNDTIDTDKGYLVTLALPWSELKQVPKSGLAMGVNFANGDNDGNGRHLFDWVGAWPMRSPFKFGYLICVKQ
;
A
#
# COMPACT_ATOMS: atom_id res chain seq x y z
N MET A 1 -9.87 1.47 9.65
CA MET A 1 -9.12 2.57 8.98
C MET A 1 -7.82 2.75 9.74
N TRP A 2 -6.73 3.10 9.06
CA TRP A 2 -5.48 3.47 9.74
C TRP A 2 -5.72 4.74 10.56
N ASP A 3 -5.39 4.74 11.85
CA ASP A 3 -5.56 5.87 12.77
C ASP A 3 -4.19 6.46 13.15
N GLY A 4 -3.43 6.84 12.13
CA GLY A 4 -2.10 7.43 12.27
C GLY A 4 -1.97 8.76 11.53
N ASN A 5 -0.81 9.41 11.65
CA ASN A 5 -0.48 10.69 11.03
C ASN A 5 0.16 10.53 9.64
N ALA A 6 -0.08 9.39 8.98
CA ALA A 6 0.30 9.16 7.60
C ALA A 6 -0.25 10.28 6.72
N ARG A 7 0.60 10.88 5.88
CA ARG A 7 0.14 11.81 4.85
C ARG A 7 -0.19 11.01 3.60
N ILE A 8 -1.41 11.14 3.12
CA ILE A 8 -1.92 10.41 1.96
C ILE A 8 -2.36 11.44 0.92
N SER A 9 -1.92 11.26 -0.32
CA SER A 9 -2.47 11.98 -1.46
C SER A 9 -2.91 10.99 -2.54
N VAL A 10 -3.98 11.36 -3.25
CA VAL A 10 -4.51 10.58 -4.36
C VAL A 10 -4.57 11.48 -5.58
N HIS A 11 -4.01 10.99 -6.69
CA HIS A 11 -4.13 11.63 -7.99
C HIS A 11 -4.92 10.71 -8.91
N LEU A 12 -6.02 11.22 -9.46
CA LEU A 12 -6.89 10.48 -10.37
C LEU A 12 -6.42 10.69 -11.81
N PHE A 13 -6.37 9.62 -12.59
CA PHE A 13 -6.16 9.67 -14.04
C PHE A 13 -7.49 9.42 -14.76
N GLY A 14 -8.45 10.30 -14.49
CA GLY A 14 -9.84 10.06 -14.84
C GLY A 14 -10.82 10.82 -13.96
N THR A 15 -12.04 10.31 -13.88
CA THR A 15 -13.08 10.82 -12.98
C THR A 15 -13.20 9.94 -11.72
N LEU A 16 -13.98 10.39 -10.74
CA LEU A 16 -14.27 9.60 -9.54
C LEU A 16 -15.73 9.16 -9.60
N ASN A 17 -15.95 7.85 -9.53
CA ASN A 17 -17.28 7.24 -9.47
C ASN A 17 -18.18 7.58 -10.67
N ASP A 18 -17.60 7.84 -11.83
CA ASP A 18 -18.35 7.82 -13.07
C ASP A 18 -18.31 6.39 -13.63
N THR A 19 -19.48 5.86 -13.97
CA THR A 19 -19.62 4.48 -14.49
C THR A 19 -19.87 4.46 -15.99
N ILE A 20 -20.02 5.64 -16.61
CA ILE A 20 -20.27 5.78 -18.05
C ILE A 20 -19.00 6.06 -18.85
N ASP A 21 -17.85 6.29 -18.21
CA ASP A 21 -16.56 6.52 -18.85
C ASP A 21 -15.58 5.35 -18.64
N THR A 22 -14.33 5.55 -19.05
CA THR A 22 -13.24 4.59 -18.86
C THR A 22 -11.97 5.34 -18.51
N ASP A 23 -11.53 5.13 -17.28
CA ASP A 23 -10.36 5.81 -16.71
C ASP A 23 -9.06 5.02 -16.87
N LYS A 24 -7.94 5.69 -16.60
CA LYS A 24 -6.61 5.06 -16.53
C LYS A 24 -6.21 4.65 -15.11
N GLY A 25 -7.09 4.84 -14.14
CA GLY A 25 -6.88 4.50 -12.73
C GLY A 25 -6.42 5.69 -11.89
N TYR A 26 -5.63 5.42 -10.85
CA TYR A 26 -5.20 6.43 -9.88
C TYR A 26 -3.79 6.12 -9.35
N LEU A 27 -3.15 7.13 -8.77
CA LEU A 27 -1.91 7.01 -8.01
C LEU A 27 -2.16 7.40 -6.55
N VAL A 28 -1.82 6.51 -5.62
CA VAL A 28 -1.78 6.80 -4.19
C VAL A 28 -0.35 7.01 -3.76
N THR A 29 -0.07 8.14 -3.12
CA THR A 29 1.21 8.40 -2.46
C THR A 29 1.01 8.40 -0.95
N LEU A 30 1.87 7.67 -0.23
CA LEU A 30 1.88 7.61 1.23
C LEU A 30 3.23 8.08 1.76
N ALA A 31 3.20 8.94 2.78
CA ALA A 31 4.36 9.29 3.58
C ALA A 31 4.08 8.97 5.06
N LEU A 32 4.82 8.00 5.59
CA LEU A 32 4.70 7.53 6.97
C LEU A 32 5.82 8.13 7.83
N PRO A 33 5.49 8.87 8.91
CA PRO A 33 6.48 9.26 9.91
C PRO A 33 7.14 8.04 10.55
N TRP A 34 8.45 8.10 10.77
CA TRP A 34 9.19 7.02 11.46
C TRP A 34 8.67 6.72 12.87
N SER A 35 8.12 7.72 13.55
CA SER A 35 7.47 7.57 14.86
C SER A 35 6.26 6.64 14.82
N GLU A 36 5.50 6.60 13.72
CA GLU A 36 4.37 5.66 13.56
C GLU A 36 4.82 4.22 13.40
N LEU A 37 5.97 4.03 12.73
CA LEU A 37 6.56 2.71 12.59
C LEU A 37 7.23 2.23 13.89
N LYS A 38 7.39 3.13 14.88
CA LYS A 38 8.17 2.89 16.11
C LYS A 38 9.59 2.40 15.79
N GLN A 39 10.17 2.96 14.73
CA GLN A 39 11.51 2.64 14.26
C GLN A 39 12.36 3.91 14.16
N VAL A 40 13.67 3.75 14.25
CA VAL A 40 14.64 4.81 13.95
C VAL A 40 15.28 4.49 12.60
N PRO A 41 15.23 5.41 11.61
CA PRO A 41 15.83 5.16 10.31
C PRO A 41 17.34 4.96 10.44
N LYS A 42 17.83 3.85 9.91
CA LYS A 42 19.26 3.58 9.80
C LYS A 42 19.55 2.72 8.58
N SER A 43 20.73 2.92 7.99
CA SER A 43 21.19 2.08 6.88
C SER A 43 21.19 0.60 7.30
N GLY A 44 20.67 -0.27 6.44
CA GLY A 44 20.54 -1.70 6.70
C GLY A 44 19.36 -2.10 7.58
N LEU A 45 18.53 -1.15 8.05
CA LEU A 45 17.26 -1.51 8.71
C LEU A 45 16.37 -2.26 7.71
N ALA A 46 16.03 -3.50 8.05
CA ALA A 46 15.12 -4.34 7.29
C ALA A 46 13.74 -4.36 7.96
N MET A 47 12.70 -4.05 7.20
CA MET A 47 11.31 -4.11 7.66
C MET A 47 10.51 -5.02 6.74
N GLY A 48 9.74 -5.93 7.32
CA GLY A 48 8.80 -6.76 6.56
C GLY A 48 7.67 -5.89 5.99
N VAL A 49 7.41 -5.99 4.69
CA VAL A 49 6.34 -5.27 4.00
C VAL A 49 5.61 -6.17 3.01
N ASN A 50 4.32 -5.90 2.83
CA ASN A 50 3.54 -6.40 1.71
C ASN A 50 2.74 -5.24 1.09
N PHE A 51 2.65 -5.21 -0.23
CA PHE A 51 1.77 -4.33 -0.97
C PHE A 51 0.63 -5.15 -1.55
N ALA A 52 -0.59 -4.79 -1.19
CA ALA A 52 -1.78 -5.48 -1.65
C ALA A 52 -2.85 -4.48 -2.08
N ASN A 53 -3.61 -4.84 -3.11
CA ASN A 53 -4.78 -4.11 -3.56
C ASN A 53 -5.97 -5.08 -3.56
N GLY A 54 -7.12 -4.63 -3.08
CA GLY A 54 -8.33 -5.43 -3.07
C GLY A 54 -9.49 -4.63 -3.60
N ASP A 55 -10.14 -5.17 -4.61
CA ASP A 55 -11.38 -4.67 -5.18
C ASP A 55 -12.50 -5.71 -4.99
N ASN A 56 -13.67 -5.22 -4.64
CA ASN A 56 -14.88 -6.00 -4.40
C ASN A 56 -16.10 -5.13 -4.66
N ASP A 57 -16.41 -4.97 -5.93
CA ASP A 57 -17.58 -4.26 -6.46
C ASP A 57 -18.86 -5.12 -6.47
N GLY A 58 -18.80 -6.32 -5.90
CA GLY A 58 -19.93 -7.27 -5.84
C GLY A 58 -19.89 -8.38 -6.90
N ASN A 59 -18.97 -8.35 -7.87
CA ASN A 59 -18.81 -9.41 -8.87
C ASN A 59 -17.68 -10.40 -8.56
N GLY A 60 -17.16 -10.37 -7.34
CA GLY A 60 -16.05 -11.20 -6.91
C GLY A 60 -14.96 -10.35 -6.28
N ARG A 61 -13.91 -11.01 -5.79
CA ARG A 61 -12.76 -10.33 -5.21
C ARG A 61 -11.64 -10.27 -6.24
N HIS A 62 -11.30 -9.07 -6.70
CA HIS A 62 -10.15 -8.83 -7.55
C HIS A 62 -8.98 -8.39 -6.68
N LEU A 63 -8.08 -9.32 -6.44
CA LEU A 63 -7.05 -9.22 -5.41
C LEU A 63 -5.67 -9.26 -6.04
N PHE A 64 -4.83 -8.30 -5.68
CA PHE A 64 -3.41 -8.28 -5.98
C PHE A 64 -2.62 -8.33 -4.67
N ASP A 65 -1.53 -9.10 -4.67
CA ASP A 65 -0.63 -9.29 -3.52
C ASP A 65 0.78 -9.43 -4.06
N TRP A 66 1.69 -8.52 -3.67
CA TRP A 66 3.05 -8.48 -4.18
C TRP A 66 3.84 -9.75 -3.84
N VAL A 67 3.63 -10.33 -2.65
CA VAL A 67 4.41 -11.50 -2.17
C VAL A 67 3.58 -12.78 -2.02
N GLY A 68 2.30 -12.76 -2.37
CA GLY A 68 1.41 -13.92 -2.18
C GLY A 68 1.25 -14.31 -0.70
N ALA A 69 1.23 -13.32 0.19
CA ALA A 69 1.03 -13.45 1.63
C ALA A 69 -0.42 -13.79 2.03
N TRP A 70 -1.13 -14.61 1.24
CA TRP A 70 -2.54 -14.97 1.45
C TRP A 70 -2.87 -15.26 2.92
N PRO A 71 -3.92 -14.62 3.49
CA PRO A 71 -4.85 -13.67 2.88
C PRO A 71 -4.36 -12.22 3.02
N MET A 72 -3.20 -11.91 2.45
CA MET A 72 -2.46 -10.63 2.50
C MET A 72 -1.96 -10.21 3.88
N ARG A 73 -2.00 -11.11 4.88
CA ARG A 73 -1.71 -10.80 6.28
C ARG A 73 -0.82 -11.83 6.96
N SER A 74 -0.11 -12.66 6.19
CA SER A 74 0.86 -13.62 6.72
C SER A 74 2.25 -12.98 6.79
N PRO A 75 2.73 -12.52 7.98
CA PRO A 75 3.97 -11.75 8.06
C PRO A 75 5.21 -12.59 7.70
N PHE A 76 5.13 -13.92 7.83
CA PHE A 76 6.19 -14.86 7.44
C PHE A 76 6.47 -14.87 5.93
N LYS A 77 5.55 -14.34 5.13
CA LYS A 77 5.68 -14.26 3.67
C LYS A 77 6.09 -12.87 3.18
N PHE A 78 6.16 -11.87 4.06
CA PHE A 78 6.46 -10.50 3.67
C PHE A 78 7.85 -10.39 3.06
N GLY A 79 7.98 -9.54 2.05
CA GLY A 79 9.27 -9.13 1.51
C GLY A 79 9.94 -8.13 2.46
N TYR A 80 11.21 -7.83 2.24
CA TYR A 80 11.93 -6.87 3.07
C TYR A 80 12.12 -5.54 2.33
N LEU A 81 11.68 -4.45 2.96
CA LEU A 81 12.13 -3.10 2.64
C LEU A 81 13.42 -2.83 3.41
N ILE A 82 14.50 -2.59 2.67
CA ILE A 82 15.82 -2.28 3.24
C ILE A 82 16.06 -0.78 3.14
N CYS A 83 16.28 -0.13 4.28
CA CYS A 83 16.68 1.28 4.30
C CYS A 83 18.13 1.40 3.83
N VAL A 84 18.34 2.05 2.69
CA VAL A 84 19.68 2.39 2.19
C VAL A 84 20.04 3.82 2.58
N LYS A 85 21.32 4.10 2.74
CA LYS A 85 21.81 5.48 2.86
C LYS A 85 21.44 6.23 1.57
N GLN A 86 20.89 7.43 1.70
CA GLN A 86 20.81 8.37 0.59
C GLN A 86 22.19 8.99 0.35
#